data_AF-A0A6N9PD32-F1
#
_entry.id   AF-A0A6N9PD32-F1
#
_cell.length_a   1.000
_cell.length_b   1.000
_cell.length_c   1.000
_cell.angle_alpha   90.00
_cell.angle_beta   90.00
_cell.angle_gamma   90.00
#
_symmetry.space_group_name_H-M   'P 1'
#
loop_
_entity.id
_entity.type
_entity.pdbx_description
1 polymer ?
#
loop_
_entity_poly.entity_id
_entity_poly.type
_entity_poly.pdbx_seq_one_letter_code
_entity_poly.pdbx_strand_id
1 'polypeptide(L)'
;MANENMLPDQDVTYLNVMQALVEDKAGKYIQMAGVCPCPRCRIDVVALTLSKMPSKYVVVQKADAVPMLSVYENRYGTALVSSLLAACEQVKAHPRHASGGDEKPRGVAFVR
;
A
#
# COMPACT_ATOMS: atom_id res chain seq x y z
N MET A 1 33.70 -1.45 -36.83
CA MET A 1 33.19 -0.17 -36.33
C MET A 1 31.89 -0.47 -35.62
N ALA A 2 31.86 -0.31 -34.30
CA ALA A 2 30.72 -0.63 -33.47
C ALA A 2 29.54 0.31 -33.81
N ASN A 3 28.40 -0.28 -34.15
CA ASN A 3 27.11 0.33 -33.92
C ASN A 3 26.15 -0.77 -33.48
N GLU A 4 26.40 -1.27 -32.28
CA GLU A 4 25.37 -1.95 -31.50
C GLU A 4 24.44 -0.84 -31.01
N ASN A 5 23.39 -0.59 -31.78
CA ASN A 5 22.30 0.30 -31.42
C ASN A 5 21.64 -0.28 -30.15
N MET A 6 22.14 0.15 -28.99
CA MET A 6 21.62 -0.19 -27.67
C MET A 6 20.16 0.28 -27.60
N LEU A 7 19.23 -0.67 -27.56
CA LEU A 7 17.79 -0.41 -27.53
C LEU A 7 17.43 0.49 -26.32
N PRO A 8 16.68 1.59 -26.51
CA PRO A 8 16.18 2.44 -25.42
C PRO A 8 14.95 1.82 -24.71
N ASP A 9 15.04 0.53 -24.36
CA ASP A 9 13.92 -0.27 -23.83
C ASP A 9 14.17 -0.79 -22.39
N GLN A 10 15.21 -0.27 -21.72
CA GLN A 10 15.67 -0.85 -20.44
C GLN A 10 15.00 -0.30 -19.17
N ASP A 11 14.00 0.59 -19.28
CA ASP A 11 13.35 1.21 -18.12
C ASP A 11 11.83 0.99 -18.05
N VAL A 12 11.34 -0.13 -18.58
CA VAL A 12 9.96 -0.57 -18.38
C VAL A 12 9.84 -1.38 -17.09
N THR A 13 8.81 -1.12 -16.28
CA THR A 13 8.50 -1.85 -15.05
C THR A 13 7.01 -2.11 -14.93
N TYR A 14 6.63 -3.07 -14.07
CA TYR A 14 5.24 -3.23 -13.64
C TYR A 14 5.04 -2.68 -12.22
N LEU A 15 3.82 -2.21 -11.94
CA LEU A 15 3.46 -1.67 -10.62
C LEU A 15 2.01 -2.05 -10.27
N ASN A 16 1.77 -2.49 -9.05
CA ASN A 16 0.42 -2.52 -8.48
C ASN A 16 0.05 -1.10 -8.02
N VAL A 17 -0.80 -0.43 -8.78
CA VAL A 17 -1.14 0.98 -8.50
C VAL A 17 -1.90 1.12 -7.18
N MET A 18 -2.68 0.11 -6.77
CA MET A 18 -3.35 0.15 -5.47
C MET A 18 -2.36 0.06 -4.32
N GLN A 19 -1.32 -0.76 -4.45
CA GLN A 19 -0.29 -0.86 -3.43
C GLN A 19 0.44 0.47 -3.26
N ALA A 20 0.88 1.09 -4.35
CA ALA A 20 1.54 2.40 -4.30
C ALA A 20 0.66 3.47 -3.64
N LEU A 21 -0.62 3.55 -4.01
CA LEU A 21 -1.56 4.50 -3.42
C LEU A 21 -1.82 4.23 -1.92
N VAL A 22 -1.96 2.97 -1.53
CA VAL A 22 -2.16 2.60 -0.12
C VAL A 22 -0.93 2.95 0.71
N GLU A 23 0.27 2.62 0.23
CA GLU A 23 1.52 2.91 0.94
C GLU A 23 1.77 4.41 1.11
N ASP A 24 1.45 5.23 0.10
CA ASP A 24 1.51 6.70 0.14
C ASP A 24 0.56 7.28 1.19
N LYS A 25 -0.71 6.83 1.22
CA LYS A 25 -1.75 7.44 2.06
C LYS A 25 -1.85 6.85 3.46
N ALA A 26 -1.46 5.59 3.67
CA ALA A 26 -1.74 4.87 4.91
C ALA A 26 -1.25 5.62 6.15
N GLY A 27 -0.05 6.20 6.12
CA GLY A 27 0.52 6.92 7.26
C GLY A 27 -0.39 8.04 7.78
N LYS A 28 -0.91 8.87 6.86
CA LYS A 28 -1.83 9.97 7.19
C LYS A 28 -3.10 9.47 7.88
N TYR A 29 -3.75 8.44 7.31
CA TYR A 29 -5.02 7.95 7.84
C TYR A 29 -4.86 7.14 9.14
N ILE A 30 -3.77 6.39 9.29
CA ILE A 30 -3.42 5.69 10.55
C ILE A 30 -3.27 6.69 11.70
N GLN A 31 -2.57 7.81 11.45
CA GLN A 31 -2.40 8.88 12.43
C GLN A 31 -3.73 9.56 12.75
N MET A 32 -4.52 9.94 11.73
CA MET A 32 -5.81 10.60 11.91
C MET A 32 -6.84 9.73 12.66
N ALA A 33 -6.85 8.41 12.42
CA ALA A 33 -7.76 7.48 13.09
C ALA A 33 -7.31 7.09 14.52
N GLY A 34 -6.09 7.47 14.92
CA GLY A 34 -5.52 7.13 16.23
C GLY A 34 -5.25 5.64 16.40
N VAL A 35 -4.78 4.97 15.34
CA VAL A 35 -4.30 3.58 15.41
C VAL A 35 -2.94 3.56 16.11
N CYS A 36 -2.60 2.48 16.82
CA CYS A 36 -1.26 2.32 17.41
C CYS A 36 -0.16 2.52 16.34
N PRO A 37 0.89 3.32 16.63
CA PRO A 37 1.94 3.62 15.65
C PRO A 37 2.95 2.48 15.45
N CYS A 38 2.77 1.31 16.08
CA CYS A 38 3.75 0.23 15.96
C CYS A 38 3.80 -0.32 14.51
N PRO A 39 4.96 -0.84 14.06
CA PRO A 39 5.12 -1.39 12.72
C PRO A 39 4.08 -2.46 12.38
N ARG A 40 3.70 -3.28 13.37
CA ARG A 40 2.71 -4.33 13.20
C ARG A 40 1.33 -3.79 12.85
N CYS A 41 0.81 -2.83 13.61
CA CYS A 41 -0.49 -2.22 13.32
C CYS A 41 -0.49 -1.51 11.97
N ARG A 42 0.62 -0.87 11.58
CA ARG A 42 0.75 -0.26 10.25
C ARG A 42 0.65 -1.30 9.13
N ILE A 43 1.39 -2.40 9.24
CA ILE A 43 1.36 -3.48 8.24
C ILE A 43 -0.02 -4.12 8.20
N ASP A 44 -0.67 -4.31 9.36
CA ASP A 44 -2.01 -4.88 9.44
C ASP A 44 -3.04 -4.01 8.72
N VAL A 45 -2.99 -2.68 8.89
CA VAL A 45 -3.87 -1.74 8.17
C VAL A 45 -3.64 -1.85 6.66
N VAL A 46 -2.39 -1.75 6.20
CA VAL A 46 -2.07 -1.83 4.77
C VAL A 46 -2.54 -3.15 4.17
N ALA A 47 -2.30 -4.27 4.86
CA ALA A 47 -2.72 -5.59 4.41
C ALA A 47 -4.25 -5.71 4.34
N LEU A 48 -4.99 -5.27 5.38
CA LEU A 48 -6.46 -5.21 5.40
C LEU A 48 -7.03 -4.39 4.24
N THR A 49 -6.45 -3.22 4.00
CA THR A 49 -6.86 -2.36 2.91
C THR A 49 -6.64 -3.05 1.56
N LEU A 50 -5.46 -3.63 1.33
CA LEU A 50 -5.14 -4.30 0.06
C LEU A 50 -5.93 -5.59 -0.18
N SER A 51 -6.26 -6.35 0.87
CA SER A 51 -7.10 -7.55 0.75
C SER A 51 -8.54 -7.22 0.32
N LYS A 52 -9.01 -5.99 0.56
CA LYS A 52 -10.36 -5.54 0.19
C LYS A 52 -10.39 -4.77 -1.15
N MET A 53 -9.24 -4.55 -1.79
CA MET A 53 -9.14 -3.83 -3.06
C MET A 53 -8.82 -4.76 -4.23
N PRO A 54 -9.34 -4.46 -5.43
CA PRO A 54 -8.89 -5.15 -6.63
C PRO A 54 -7.43 -4.81 -6.92
N SER A 55 -6.57 -5.81 -7.06
CA SER A 55 -5.21 -5.58 -7.55
C SER A 55 -5.24 -5.07 -8.98
N LYS A 56 -4.52 -3.98 -9.26
CA LYS A 56 -4.40 -3.43 -10.62
C LYS A 56 -2.94 -3.23 -10.98
N TYR A 57 -2.45 -4.08 -11.86
CA TYR A 57 -1.11 -3.97 -12.40
C TYR A 57 -1.12 -3.16 -13.70
N VAL A 58 -0.13 -2.29 -13.84
CA VAL A 58 0.14 -1.52 -15.04
C VAL A 58 1.60 -1.71 -15.43
N VAL A 59 1.88 -1.65 -16.72
CA VAL A 59 3.23 -1.63 -17.27
C VAL A 59 3.52 -0.20 -17.69
N VAL A 60 4.60 0.36 -17.17
CA VAL A 60 4.95 1.78 -17.34
C VAL A 60 6.44 1.92 -17.53
N GLN A 61 6.87 3.03 -18.14
CA GLN A 61 8.26 3.45 -18.00
C GLN A 61 8.47 3.94 -16.56
N LYS A 62 9.66 3.68 -15.99
CA LYS A 62 9.99 4.09 -14.61
C LYS A 62 9.78 5.60 -14.39
N ALA A 63 10.08 6.42 -15.41
CA ALA A 63 9.87 7.86 -15.36
C ALA A 63 8.40 8.28 -15.25
N ASP A 64 7.48 7.46 -15.80
CA ASP A 64 6.04 7.75 -15.87
C ASP A 64 5.25 7.17 -14.68
N ALA A 65 5.90 6.44 -13.78
CA ALA A 65 5.25 5.79 -12.66
C ALA A 65 4.54 6.79 -11.73
N VAL A 66 5.18 7.91 -11.41
CA VAL A 66 4.63 8.93 -10.49
C VAL A 66 3.44 9.70 -11.10
N PRO A 67 3.52 10.28 -12.33
CA PRO A 67 2.39 10.93 -12.96
C PRO A 67 1.14 10.06 -13.07
N MET A 68 1.31 8.75 -13.32
CA MET A 68 0.20 7.81 -13.36
C MET A 68 -0.52 7.66 -12.02
N LEU A 69 0.18 7.77 -10.88
CA LEU A 69 -0.45 7.62 -9.57
C LEU A 69 -1.52 8.69 -9.32
N SER A 70 -1.30 9.94 -9.74
CA SER A 70 -2.32 10.99 -9.58
C SER A 70 -3.60 10.70 -10.37
N VAL A 71 -3.49 10.09 -11.56
CA VAL A 71 -4.66 9.68 -12.35
C VAL A 71 -5.46 8.60 -11.63
N TYR A 72 -4.76 7.62 -11.07
CA TYR A 72 -5.40 6.54 -10.31
C TYR A 72 -5.93 7.00 -8.95
N GLU A 73 -5.25 7.94 -8.29
CA GLU A 73 -5.72 8.58 -7.06
C GLU A 73 -7.06 9.28 -7.30
N ASN A 74 -7.19 10.05 -8.36
CA ASN A 74 -8.46 10.72 -8.69
C ASN A 74 -9.60 9.71 -8.94
N ARG A 75 -9.29 8.55 -9.53
CA ARG A 75 -10.29 7.52 -9.84
C ARG A 75 -10.69 6.68 -8.63
N TYR A 76 -9.73 6.33 -7.78
CA TYR A 76 -9.90 5.36 -6.71
C TYR A 76 -9.89 5.98 -5.31
N GLY A 77 -9.60 7.27 -5.19
CA GLY A 77 -9.39 7.97 -3.92
C GLY A 77 -10.51 7.76 -2.91
N THR A 78 -11.78 7.91 -3.32
CA THR A 78 -12.92 7.70 -2.41
C THR A 78 -12.97 6.27 -1.86
N ALA A 79 -12.81 5.26 -2.71
CA ALA A 79 -12.80 3.85 -2.31
C ALA A 79 -11.55 3.49 -1.47
N LEU A 80 -10.43 4.15 -1.78
CA LEU A 80 -9.17 3.98 -1.06
C LEU A 80 -9.30 4.49 0.38
N VAL A 81 -9.82 5.70 0.53
CA VAL A 81 -10.03 6.33 1.83
C VAL A 81 -11.04 5.55 2.67
N SER A 82 -12.18 5.15 2.09
CA SER A 82 -13.18 4.37 2.84
C SER A 82 -12.61 3.03 3.34
N SER A 83 -11.85 2.34 2.51
CA SER A 83 -11.21 1.06 2.87
C SER A 83 -10.10 1.24 3.91
N LEU A 84 -9.31 2.31 3.82
CA LEU A 84 -8.29 2.66 4.82
C LEU A 84 -8.93 2.93 6.18
N LEU A 85 -9.98 3.74 6.23
CA LEU A 85 -10.69 4.04 7.47
C LEU A 85 -11.30 2.78 8.09
N ALA A 86 -11.96 1.94 7.28
CA ALA A 86 -12.52 0.67 7.75
C ALA A 86 -11.44 -0.28 8.28
N ALA A 87 -10.27 -0.35 7.62
CA ALA A 87 -9.13 -1.12 8.10
C ALA A 87 -8.57 -0.56 9.41
N CYS A 88 -8.45 0.76 9.54
CA CYS A 88 -7.99 1.43 10.76
C CYS A 88 -8.89 1.09 11.96
N GLU A 89 -10.21 1.18 11.81
CA GLU A 89 -11.16 0.82 12.86
C GLU A 89 -11.01 -0.65 13.28
N GLN A 90 -10.85 -1.55 12.30
CA GLN A 90 -10.70 -2.97 12.58
C GLN A 90 -9.42 -3.30 13.35
N VAL A 91 -8.27 -2.70 12.98
CA VAL A 91 -6.99 -2.88 13.68
C VAL A 91 -7.02 -2.23 15.05
N LYS A 92 -7.63 -1.06 15.18
CA LYS A 92 -7.76 -0.35 16.45
C LYS A 92 -8.60 -1.13 17.46
N ALA A 93 -9.68 -1.77 17.01
CA ALA A 93 -10.53 -2.60 17.84
C ALA A 93 -9.86 -3.93 18.25
N HIS A 94 -9.00 -4.49 17.39
CA HIS A 94 -8.37 -5.80 17.61
C HIS A 94 -6.88 -5.80 17.27
N PRO A 95 -6.05 -5.04 18.02
CA PRO A 95 -4.65 -4.91 17.67
C PRO A 95 -3.90 -6.21 17.99
N ARG A 96 -3.03 -6.65 17.07
CA ARG A 96 -2.33 -7.95 17.17
C ARG A 96 -1.01 -7.90 17.97
N HIS A 97 -0.56 -6.72 18.37
CA HIS A 97 0.61 -6.53 19.23
C HIS A 97 0.30 -6.89 20.70
N ALA A 98 1.32 -7.24 21.49
CA ALA A 98 1.15 -7.33 22.93
C ALA A 98 1.14 -5.92 23.54
N SER A 99 0.38 -5.74 24.64
CA SER A 99 0.36 -4.49 25.41
C SER A 99 1.78 -4.16 25.89
N GLY A 100 2.48 -3.29 25.17
CA GLY A 100 3.90 -2.98 25.43
C GLY A 100 4.80 -2.81 24.20
N GLY A 101 4.29 -2.98 22.96
CA GLY A 101 5.14 -2.83 21.77
C GLY A 101 6.11 -3.99 21.54
N ASP A 102 6.08 -5.02 22.40
CA ASP A 102 6.87 -6.23 22.25
C ASP A 102 6.30 -7.18 21.19
N GLU A 103 7.14 -7.43 20.19
CA GLU A 103 6.86 -8.27 19.04
C GLU A 103 7.04 -9.74 19.42
N LYS A 104 5.94 -10.49 19.58
CA LYS A 104 5.99 -11.95 19.47
C LYS A 104 5.53 -12.36 18.07
N PRO A 105 6.39 -12.98 17.24
CA PRO A 105 6.04 -13.32 15.87
C PRO A 105 5.05 -14.49 15.90
N ARG A 106 3.76 -14.19 15.83
CA ARG A 106 2.71 -15.21 15.72
C ARG A 106 2.31 -15.35 14.26
N GLY A 107 2.95 -16.31 13.58
CA GLY A 107 2.52 -16.96 12.34
C GLY A 107 2.13 -16.06 11.16
N VAL A 108 1.81 -16.68 10.02
CA VAL A 108 1.14 -15.98 8.92
C VAL A 108 -0.21 -15.51 9.44
N ALA A 109 -0.31 -14.21 9.72
CA ALA A 109 -1.48 -13.66 10.36
C ALA A 109 -2.48 -13.27 9.27
N PHE A 110 -3.33 -14.22 8.86
CA PHE A 110 -4.42 -13.97 7.92
C PHE A 110 -5.22 -12.76 8.37
N VAL A 111 -5.37 -11.87 7.41
CA VAL A 111 -6.09 -10.62 7.51
C VAL A 111 -7.58 -10.98 7.49
N ARG A 112 -8.15 -11.24 8.68
CA ARG A 112 -9.58 -11.61 8.82
C ARG A 112 -10.49 -10.47 8.41
#